data_AF-R0K240-F1
#
_entry.id   AF-R0K240-F1
#
_cell.length_a   1.000
_cell.length_b   1.000
_cell.length_c   1.000
_cell.angle_alpha   90.00
_cell.angle_beta   90.00
_cell.angle_gamma   90.00
#
_symmetry.space_group_name_H-M   'P 1'
#
loop_
_entity.id
_entity.type
_entity.pdbx_description
1 polymer ?
#
loop_
_entity_poly.entity_id
_entity_poly.type
_entity_poly.pdbx_seq_one_letter_code
_entity_poly.pdbx_strand_id
1 'polypeptide(L)'
;MGPTPATIYFGVPDLSCTPERRAILTVPPEEHFPAEILLHDFSTSSELTKGVDGLDVQGFTYLKHHSKIQALGNSWDDAQLNQYHPELEALMCEWLGARKAFVINTVVRRVSTRSDPRDWVDRDSNVGKDQESRRHDRILVAGSQGKADMGPVAKAHTDLTLRGMRNTVRFARKDIAEWAQDILRAEDAGRPAPRYAVYSVWRPLGTVERDPMTVCDYRTVDPDGLIPVPIRFPSELVGEFTAYSANLRRPANDKTNMQKWFWLPN
;
A
#
# COMPACT_ATOMS: atom_id res chain seq x y z
N MET A 1 9.20 26.19 -7.13
CA MET A 1 7.83 26.69 -7.33
C MET A 1 7.15 26.80 -5.97
N GLY A 2 6.18 27.69 -5.80
CA GLY A 2 5.35 27.70 -4.57
C GLY A 2 4.44 26.46 -4.51
N PRO A 3 3.82 26.17 -3.35
CA PRO A 3 2.86 25.07 -3.23
C PRO A 3 1.68 25.24 -4.20
N THR A 4 1.18 24.13 -4.73
CA THR A 4 0.08 24.10 -5.71
C THR A 4 -1.21 23.62 -5.02
N PRO A 5 -2.34 24.34 -5.13
CA PRO A 5 -3.62 23.85 -4.63
C PRO A 5 -4.03 22.55 -5.32
N ALA A 6 -4.55 21.60 -4.56
CA ALA A 6 -5.12 20.37 -5.10
C ALA A 6 -6.23 19.83 -4.19
N THR A 7 -7.06 18.96 -4.76
CA THR A 7 -8.10 18.24 -4.03
C THR A 7 -7.64 16.81 -3.74
N ILE A 8 -7.59 16.43 -2.46
CA ILE A 8 -7.43 15.04 -2.03
C ILE A 8 -8.72 14.56 -1.38
N TYR A 9 -9.05 13.29 -1.56
CA TYR A 9 -10.22 12.66 -0.96
C TYR A 9 -9.83 11.90 0.30
N PHE A 10 -10.68 11.96 1.32
CA PHE A 10 -10.57 11.24 2.58
C PHE A 10 -11.78 10.32 2.71
N GLY A 11 -11.59 9.13 3.28
CA GLY A 11 -12.65 8.12 3.39
C GLY A 11 -13.07 7.88 4.84
N VAL A 12 -14.36 7.91 5.12
CA VAL A 12 -14.93 7.41 6.39
C VAL A 12 -15.51 6.01 6.13
N PRO A 13 -14.92 4.96 6.71
CA PRO A 13 -15.39 3.60 6.51
C PRO A 13 -16.63 3.30 7.37
N ASP A 14 -17.62 2.61 6.80
CA ASP A 14 -18.72 2.01 7.56
C ASP A 14 -18.25 0.72 8.25
N LEU A 15 -17.74 0.88 9.47
CA LEU A 15 -17.23 -0.24 10.27
C LEU A 15 -18.34 -1.16 10.81
N SER A 16 -19.62 -0.84 10.62
CA SER A 16 -20.72 -1.79 10.88
C SER A 16 -20.73 -2.93 9.85
N CYS A 17 -20.14 -2.71 8.67
CA CYS A 17 -19.82 -3.77 7.71
C CYS A 17 -18.54 -4.50 8.15
N THR A 18 -18.71 -5.45 9.06
CA THR A 18 -17.61 -6.17 9.68
C THR A 18 -16.77 -6.95 8.65
N PRO A 19 -15.48 -7.23 8.93
CA PRO A 19 -14.64 -8.02 8.03
C PRO A 19 -15.26 -9.36 7.65
N GLU A 20 -15.95 -10.03 8.57
CA GLU A 20 -16.51 -11.37 8.39
C GLU A 20 -17.63 -11.41 7.35
N ARG A 21 -18.30 -10.27 7.11
CA ARG A 21 -19.32 -10.11 6.08
C ARG A 21 -18.72 -9.87 4.70
N ARG A 22 -17.48 -9.39 4.64
CA ARG A 22 -16.79 -8.96 3.42
C ARG A 22 -15.95 -10.07 2.84
N ALA A 23 -15.85 -10.12 1.52
CA ALA A 23 -14.91 -11.00 0.85
C ALA A 23 -13.44 -10.64 1.17
N ILE A 24 -12.53 -11.56 0.85
CA ILE A 24 -11.08 -11.36 1.03
C ILE A 24 -10.61 -10.11 0.26
N LEU A 25 -9.70 -9.33 0.85
CA LEU A 25 -9.14 -8.09 0.32
C LEU A 25 -10.17 -6.98 0.00
N THR A 26 -11.38 -7.09 0.52
CA THR A 26 -12.45 -6.11 0.32
C THR A 26 -12.49 -5.15 1.51
N VAL A 27 -12.42 -3.84 1.27
CA VAL A 27 -12.62 -2.79 2.28
C VAL A 27 -14.10 -2.61 2.61
N PRO A 28 -14.50 -2.07 3.78
CA PRO A 28 -15.89 -1.71 3.99
C PRO A 28 -16.32 -0.63 3.01
N PRO A 29 -17.64 -0.51 2.73
CA PRO A 29 -18.16 0.66 2.03
C PRO A 29 -17.77 1.94 2.78
N GLU A 30 -17.50 2.98 2.02
CA GLU A 30 -16.99 4.25 2.55
C GLU A 30 -17.72 5.43 1.95
N GLU A 31 -17.76 6.51 2.74
CA GLU A 31 -18.10 7.82 2.23
C GLU A 31 -16.82 8.62 1.99
N HIS A 32 -16.64 9.13 0.77
CA HIS A 32 -15.46 9.90 0.38
C HIS A 32 -15.78 11.39 0.37
N PHE A 33 -14.89 12.19 0.95
CA PHE A 33 -15.05 13.62 1.06
C PHE A 33 -13.81 14.33 0.51
N PRO A 34 -13.97 15.34 -0.36
CA PRO A 34 -12.86 16.14 -0.83
C PRO A 34 -12.36 17.10 0.26
N ALA A 35 -11.06 17.39 0.24
CA ALA A 35 -10.47 18.50 0.94
C ALA A 35 -9.42 19.18 0.06
N GLU A 36 -9.39 20.50 0.14
CA GLU A 36 -8.38 21.33 -0.49
C GLU A 36 -7.10 21.29 0.37
N ILE A 37 -5.99 20.97 -0.28
CA ILE A 37 -4.67 20.88 0.33
C ILE A 37 -3.65 21.62 -0.54
N LEU A 38 -2.47 21.84 0.01
CA LEU A 38 -1.32 22.36 -0.73
C LEU A 38 -0.36 21.22 -1.06
N LEU A 39 -0.07 21.04 -2.34
CA LEU A 39 0.96 20.13 -2.82
C LEU A 39 2.30 20.83 -2.88
N HIS A 40 3.29 20.23 -2.21
CA HIS A 40 4.66 20.67 -2.20
C HIS A 40 5.49 19.81 -3.17
N ASP A 41 6.31 20.44 -3.98
CA ASP A 41 7.21 19.75 -4.89
C ASP A 41 8.33 19.04 -4.10
N PHE A 42 8.35 17.71 -4.19
CA PHE A 42 9.38 16.89 -3.56
C PHE A 42 10.77 17.31 -4.01
N SER A 43 11.00 17.57 -5.29
CA SER A 43 12.35 17.80 -5.84
C SER A 43 13.02 19.05 -5.26
N THR A 44 12.23 20.07 -4.90
CA THR A 44 12.73 21.36 -4.40
C THR A 44 12.54 21.56 -2.89
N SER A 45 11.81 20.66 -2.22
CA SER A 45 11.58 20.75 -0.77
C SER A 45 12.86 20.51 0.04
N SER A 46 13.23 21.50 0.86
CA SER A 46 14.31 21.45 1.86
C SER A 46 13.90 20.81 3.19
N GLU A 47 12.59 20.58 3.40
CA GLU A 47 12.06 19.98 4.64
C GLU A 47 12.12 18.44 4.65
N LEU A 48 12.36 17.84 3.47
CA LEU A 48 12.37 16.40 3.27
C LEU A 48 13.79 15.88 3.10
N THR A 49 14.07 14.76 3.77
CA THR A 49 15.31 14.02 3.58
C THR A 49 15.26 13.28 2.24
N LYS A 50 16.30 13.40 1.42
CA LYS A 50 16.38 12.75 0.10
C LYS A 50 17.07 11.39 0.20
N GLY A 51 16.82 10.54 -0.79
CA GLY A 51 17.38 9.19 -0.80
C GLY A 51 16.63 8.26 0.16
N VAL A 52 17.26 7.11 0.45
CA VAL A 52 16.66 6.03 1.25
C VAL A 52 16.37 6.44 2.68
N ASP A 53 17.17 7.33 3.26
CA ASP A 53 16.99 7.85 4.63
C ASP A 53 15.65 8.58 4.82
N GLY A 54 15.05 9.06 3.73
CA GLY A 54 13.72 9.65 3.74
C GLY A 54 12.61 8.70 4.21
N LEU A 55 12.80 7.39 4.07
CA LEU A 55 11.87 6.38 4.54
C LEU A 55 11.76 6.38 6.07
N ASP A 56 12.88 6.49 6.79
CA ASP A 56 12.89 6.52 8.25
C ASP A 56 12.44 7.88 8.81
N VAL A 57 12.61 8.96 8.04
CA VAL A 57 12.30 10.32 8.49
C VAL A 57 10.83 10.68 8.23
N GLN A 58 10.39 10.66 6.96
CA GLN A 58 9.05 11.13 6.57
C GLN A 58 8.14 9.99 6.07
N GLY A 59 8.61 8.75 6.04
CA GLY A 59 7.84 7.58 5.62
C GLY A 59 7.78 7.33 4.11
N PHE A 60 8.41 8.18 3.29
CA PHE A 60 8.43 8.03 1.84
C PHE A 60 9.68 8.68 1.21
N THR A 61 10.00 8.24 0.00
CA THR A 61 11.04 8.85 -0.84
C THR A 61 10.78 8.56 -2.32
N TYR A 62 11.50 9.26 -3.20
CA TYR A 62 11.51 9.00 -4.63
C TYR A 62 12.92 8.63 -5.05
N LEU A 63 13.06 7.48 -5.71
CA LEU A 63 14.35 6.95 -6.13
C LEU A 63 14.33 6.69 -7.63
N LYS A 64 15.42 7.05 -8.31
CA LYS A 64 15.60 6.78 -9.74
C LYS A 64 16.19 5.38 -9.89
N HIS A 65 15.50 4.54 -10.65
CA HIS A 65 15.94 3.19 -10.96
C HIS A 65 15.64 2.84 -12.41
N HIS A 66 16.61 2.25 -13.11
CA HIS A 66 16.42 1.77 -14.48
C HIS A 66 16.06 0.28 -14.44
N SER A 67 14.76 0.00 -14.58
CA SER A 67 14.26 -1.37 -14.47
C SER A 67 14.49 -2.16 -15.75
N LYS A 68 14.96 -3.40 -15.62
CA LYS A 68 15.26 -4.28 -16.76
C LYS A 68 13.98 -4.64 -17.54
N ILE A 69 12.83 -4.55 -16.88
CA ILE A 69 11.52 -4.80 -17.48
C ILE A 69 11.09 -3.73 -18.50
N GLN A 70 11.75 -2.55 -18.53
CA GLN A 70 11.42 -1.50 -19.51
C GLN A 70 11.53 -1.99 -20.95
N ALA A 71 12.49 -2.88 -21.23
CA ALA A 71 12.69 -3.45 -22.55
C ALA A 71 11.59 -4.46 -22.96
N LEU A 72 10.76 -4.91 -22.02
CA LEU A 72 9.78 -5.98 -22.23
C LEU A 72 8.37 -5.47 -22.54
N GLY A 73 8.16 -4.14 -22.59
CA GLY A 73 6.86 -3.53 -22.83
C GLY A 73 5.95 -3.52 -21.59
N ASN A 74 4.64 -3.38 -21.79
CA ASN A 74 3.66 -3.15 -20.71
C ASN A 74 2.63 -4.29 -20.56
N SER A 75 2.96 -5.55 -20.86
CA SER A 75 1.99 -6.66 -20.80
C SER A 75 1.62 -7.07 -19.36
N TRP A 76 2.53 -6.92 -18.39
CA TRP A 76 2.49 -7.40 -17.01
C TRP A 76 1.86 -8.79 -16.87
N ASP A 77 2.30 -9.71 -17.73
CA ASP A 77 2.03 -11.14 -17.63
C ASP A 77 2.96 -11.83 -16.61
N ASP A 78 2.78 -13.13 -16.43
CA ASP A 78 3.59 -13.93 -15.51
C ASP A 78 5.08 -13.89 -15.86
N ALA A 79 5.46 -13.85 -17.15
CA ALA A 79 6.87 -13.81 -17.55
C ALA A 79 7.54 -12.50 -17.16
N GLN A 80 6.82 -11.38 -17.30
CA GLN A 80 7.24 -10.07 -16.83
C GLN A 80 7.33 -10.01 -15.30
N LEU A 81 6.30 -10.49 -14.59
CA LEU A 81 6.26 -10.49 -13.13
C LEU A 81 7.39 -11.34 -12.52
N ASN A 82 7.69 -12.50 -13.13
CA ASN A 82 8.79 -13.38 -12.72
C ASN A 82 10.18 -12.73 -12.86
N GLN A 83 10.32 -11.69 -13.68
CA GLN A 83 11.56 -10.88 -13.75
C GLN A 83 11.51 -9.68 -12.80
N TYR A 84 10.33 -9.07 -12.65
CA TYR A 84 10.16 -7.88 -11.83
C TYR A 84 10.29 -8.16 -10.32
N HIS A 85 9.72 -9.26 -9.83
CA HIS A 85 9.75 -9.56 -8.39
C HIS A 85 11.18 -9.78 -7.86
N PRO A 86 12.04 -10.58 -8.51
CA PRO A 86 13.44 -10.71 -8.08
C PRO A 86 14.22 -9.39 -8.19
N GLU A 87 13.93 -8.56 -9.20
CA GLU A 87 14.55 -7.24 -9.34
C GLU A 87 14.18 -6.35 -8.14
N LEU A 88 12.90 -6.31 -7.75
CA LEU A 88 12.46 -5.56 -6.57
C LEU A 88 13.07 -6.09 -5.27
N GLU A 89 13.15 -7.41 -5.09
CA GLU A 89 13.78 -7.98 -3.89
C GLU A 89 15.25 -7.58 -3.78
N ALA A 90 15.99 -7.67 -4.88
CA ALA A 90 17.40 -7.25 -4.94
C ALA A 90 17.55 -5.75 -4.66
N LEU A 91 16.70 -4.92 -5.28
CA LEU A 91 16.70 -3.47 -5.10
C LEU A 91 16.46 -3.07 -3.64
N MET A 92 15.50 -3.71 -2.97
CA MET A 92 15.22 -3.45 -1.55
C MET A 92 16.37 -3.89 -0.64
N CYS A 93 17.05 -5.00 -0.96
CA CYS A 93 18.23 -5.42 -0.22
C CYS A 93 19.40 -4.43 -0.40
N GLU A 94 19.63 -3.96 -1.63
CA GLU A 94 20.67 -2.98 -1.96
C GLU A 94 20.43 -1.63 -1.27
N TRP A 95 19.23 -1.08 -1.43
CA TRP A 95 18.90 0.27 -0.95
C TRP A 95 18.71 0.36 0.56
N LEU A 96 18.16 -0.67 1.19
CA LEU A 96 17.83 -0.64 2.62
C LEU A 96 18.86 -1.40 3.47
N GLY A 97 19.86 -2.03 2.85
CA GLY A 97 20.79 -2.94 3.54
C GLY A 97 20.09 -4.16 4.13
N ALA A 98 18.92 -4.53 3.60
CA ALA A 98 18.16 -5.67 4.11
C ALA A 98 18.84 -7.00 3.77
N ARG A 99 18.88 -7.92 4.74
CA ARG A 99 19.40 -9.28 4.53
C ARG A 99 18.55 -10.09 3.55
N LYS A 100 17.26 -9.78 3.47
CA LYS A 100 16.27 -10.42 2.59
C LYS A 100 15.09 -9.47 2.40
N ALA A 101 14.52 -9.51 1.20
CA ALA A 101 13.25 -8.90 0.88
C ALA A 101 12.30 -9.96 0.28
N PHE A 102 11.01 -9.69 0.37
CA PHE A 102 9.93 -10.50 -0.19
C PHE A 102 8.92 -9.57 -0.83
N VAL A 103 8.46 -9.90 -2.04
CA VAL A 103 7.27 -9.24 -2.61
C VAL A 103 6.03 -9.89 -2.02
N ILE A 104 5.16 -9.13 -1.34
CA ILE A 104 3.94 -9.67 -0.71
C ILE A 104 2.81 -9.78 -1.74
N ASN A 105 2.56 -8.72 -2.50
CA ASN A 105 1.53 -8.64 -3.53
C ASN A 105 1.94 -7.68 -4.66
N THR A 106 1.19 -7.68 -5.74
CA THR A 106 1.36 -6.78 -6.88
C THR A 106 0.00 -6.32 -7.38
N VAL A 107 -0.13 -5.02 -7.63
CA VAL A 107 -1.34 -4.44 -8.22
C VAL A 107 -0.92 -3.67 -9.47
N VAL A 108 -1.49 -4.05 -10.61
CA VAL A 108 -1.33 -3.32 -11.87
C VAL A 108 -2.58 -2.48 -12.10
N ARG A 109 -2.41 -1.16 -12.23
CA ARG A 109 -3.53 -0.23 -12.39
C ARG A 109 -3.54 0.32 -13.81
N ARG A 110 -4.59 0.04 -14.57
CA ARG A 110 -4.70 0.39 -16.01
C ARG A 110 -5.99 1.09 -16.39
N VAL A 111 -6.98 1.10 -15.51
CA VAL A 111 -8.24 1.77 -15.77
C VAL A 111 -8.20 3.16 -15.16
N SER A 112 -8.75 4.14 -15.86
CA SER A 112 -8.88 5.50 -15.35
C SER A 112 -10.14 5.71 -14.50
N THR A 113 -11.04 4.73 -14.46
CA THR A 113 -12.28 4.78 -13.69
C THR A 113 -12.02 4.50 -12.23
N ARG A 114 -12.67 5.28 -11.37
CA ARG A 114 -12.71 5.05 -9.92
C ARG A 114 -13.94 4.20 -9.62
N SER A 115 -13.78 3.18 -8.79
CA SER A 115 -14.91 2.43 -8.24
C SER A 115 -15.75 3.34 -7.33
N ASP A 116 -17.05 3.07 -7.21
CA ASP A 116 -17.86 3.75 -6.20
C ASP A 116 -17.34 3.32 -4.81
N PRO A 117 -16.97 4.25 -3.92
CA PRO A 117 -16.47 3.90 -2.60
C PRO A 117 -17.48 3.16 -1.72
N ARG A 118 -18.76 3.18 -2.09
CA ARG A 118 -19.84 2.44 -1.41
C ARG A 118 -19.97 1.00 -1.92
N ASP A 119 -19.31 0.66 -3.01
CA ASP A 119 -19.30 -0.72 -3.50
C ASP A 119 -18.39 -1.58 -2.64
N TRP A 120 -18.90 -2.74 -2.25
CA TRP A 120 -18.14 -3.76 -1.54
C TRP A 120 -18.65 -5.15 -1.95
N VAL A 121 -17.80 -6.15 -1.75
CA VAL A 121 -18.09 -7.54 -2.11
C VAL A 121 -18.51 -8.31 -0.88
N ASP A 122 -19.75 -8.78 -0.89
CA ASP A 122 -20.28 -9.69 0.12
C ASP A 122 -19.56 -11.04 0.08
N ARG A 123 -19.17 -11.56 1.25
CA ARG A 123 -18.48 -12.85 1.40
C ARG A 123 -19.26 -14.00 0.78
N ASP A 124 -20.58 -14.01 0.94
CA ASP A 124 -21.45 -15.09 0.49
C ASP A 124 -21.84 -14.97 -0.99
N SER A 125 -21.48 -13.86 -1.64
CA SER A 125 -21.65 -13.68 -3.07
C SER A 125 -20.78 -14.66 -3.88
N ASN A 126 -21.12 -14.85 -5.16
CA ASN A 126 -20.32 -15.69 -6.05
C ASN A 126 -18.87 -15.20 -6.15
N VAL A 127 -18.65 -13.89 -6.12
CA VAL A 127 -17.30 -13.29 -6.15
C VAL A 127 -16.56 -13.55 -4.84
N GLY A 128 -17.25 -13.44 -3.69
CA GLY A 128 -16.65 -13.73 -2.39
C GLY A 128 -16.21 -15.19 -2.26
N LYS A 129 -17.08 -16.12 -2.65
CA LYS A 129 -16.76 -17.56 -2.67
C LYS A 129 -15.64 -17.91 -3.65
N ASP A 130 -15.62 -17.28 -4.83
CA ASP A 130 -14.51 -17.43 -5.78
C ASP A 130 -13.18 -16.99 -5.15
N GLN A 131 -13.15 -15.81 -4.52
CA GLN A 131 -11.94 -15.29 -3.87
C GLN A 131 -11.42 -16.21 -2.76
N GLU A 132 -12.30 -16.78 -1.94
CA GLU A 132 -11.94 -17.75 -0.89
C GLU A 132 -11.43 -19.08 -1.45
N SER A 133 -11.89 -19.48 -2.64
CA SER A 133 -11.45 -20.73 -3.27
C SER A 133 -10.07 -20.65 -3.93
N ARG A 134 -9.55 -19.45 -4.15
CA ARG A 134 -8.28 -19.23 -4.86
C ARG A 134 -7.13 -19.78 -4.05
N ARG A 135 -6.13 -20.34 -4.74
CA ARG A 135 -4.87 -20.70 -4.09
C ARG A 135 -4.11 -19.45 -3.68
N HIS A 136 -3.61 -19.47 -2.46
CA HIS A 136 -2.91 -18.34 -1.86
C HIS A 136 -1.43 -18.64 -1.65
N ASP A 137 -0.92 -19.71 -2.25
CA ASP A 137 0.47 -20.20 -2.22
C ASP A 137 1.43 -19.40 -3.14
N ARG A 138 1.05 -18.19 -3.53
CA ARG A 138 1.73 -17.35 -4.52
C ARG A 138 1.53 -15.87 -4.23
N ILE A 139 2.41 -15.05 -4.80
CA ILE A 139 2.27 -13.59 -4.80
C ILE A 139 0.90 -13.23 -5.39
N LEU A 140 0.10 -12.49 -4.63
CA LEU A 140 -1.22 -12.05 -5.07
C LEU A 140 -1.05 -10.97 -6.13
N VAL A 141 -1.59 -11.21 -7.33
CA VAL A 141 -1.54 -10.26 -8.44
C VAL A 141 -2.95 -9.84 -8.85
N ALA A 142 -3.22 -8.54 -8.75
CA ALA A 142 -4.47 -7.89 -9.15
C ALA A 142 -4.26 -6.98 -10.37
N GLY A 143 -5.27 -6.91 -11.25
CA GLY A 143 -5.25 -6.04 -12.45
C GLY A 143 -4.30 -6.47 -13.57
N SER A 144 -3.81 -7.72 -13.55
CA SER A 144 -3.06 -8.33 -14.66
C SER A 144 -3.93 -9.29 -15.48
N GLN A 145 -3.61 -9.44 -16.77
CA GLN A 145 -4.05 -10.49 -17.71
C GLN A 145 -5.47 -11.07 -17.46
N GLY A 146 -6.51 -10.45 -18.06
CA GLY A 146 -7.87 -11.02 -18.11
C GLY A 146 -8.67 -10.98 -16.80
N LYS A 147 -8.11 -10.40 -15.72
CA LYS A 147 -8.83 -10.12 -14.47
C LYS A 147 -9.47 -8.73 -14.53
N ALA A 148 -10.48 -8.51 -13.67
CA ALA A 148 -11.11 -7.21 -13.52
C ALA A 148 -10.05 -6.12 -13.33
N ASP A 149 -10.10 -5.19 -14.26
CA ASP A 149 -9.09 -4.18 -14.52
C ASP A 149 -9.15 -3.16 -13.35
N MET A 150 -8.01 -2.79 -12.77
CA MET A 150 -7.99 -2.02 -11.51
C MET A 150 -7.74 -0.53 -11.76
N GLY A 151 -8.59 0.32 -11.16
CA GLY A 151 -8.46 1.77 -11.15
C GLY A 151 -7.46 2.32 -10.12
N PRO A 152 -7.18 3.64 -10.13
CA PRO A 152 -6.42 4.29 -9.07
C PRO A 152 -7.17 4.25 -7.73
N VAL A 153 -6.45 4.19 -6.60
CA VAL A 153 -7.08 4.44 -5.30
C VAL A 153 -7.34 5.93 -5.18
N ALA A 154 -8.59 6.27 -4.87
CA ALA A 154 -9.07 7.64 -4.90
C ALA A 154 -9.17 8.27 -3.50
N LYS A 155 -8.36 7.83 -2.52
CA LYS A 155 -8.38 8.40 -1.16
C LYS A 155 -7.03 8.32 -0.45
N ALA A 156 -6.86 9.18 0.54
CA ALA A 156 -5.77 9.14 1.52
C ALA A 156 -5.88 7.93 2.44
N HIS A 157 -4.88 7.06 2.43
CA HIS A 157 -4.83 5.86 3.25
C HIS A 157 -3.38 5.35 3.41
N THR A 158 -3.21 4.40 4.33
CA THR A 158 -2.03 3.56 4.47
C THR A 158 -2.45 2.11 4.24
N ASP A 159 -1.74 1.40 3.36
CA ASP A 159 -2.06 0.01 3.00
C ASP A 159 -2.00 -0.94 4.21
N LEU A 160 -1.00 -0.76 5.07
CA LEU A 160 -0.82 -1.54 6.29
C LEU A 160 -0.37 -0.65 7.45
N THR A 161 -1.08 -0.74 8.55
CA THR A 161 -0.60 -0.25 9.86
C THR A 161 0.54 -1.14 10.37
N LEU A 162 1.23 -0.72 11.44
CA LEU A 162 2.24 -1.54 12.11
C LEU A 162 1.68 -2.91 12.54
N ARG A 163 0.44 -2.96 13.03
CA ARG A 163 -0.24 -4.22 13.36
C ARG A 163 -0.55 -5.04 12.11
N GLY A 164 -1.03 -4.38 11.05
CA GLY A 164 -1.24 -5.02 9.74
C GLY A 164 0.02 -5.68 9.21
N MET A 165 1.14 -4.95 9.19
CA MET A 165 2.46 -5.43 8.79
C MET A 165 2.89 -6.68 9.58
N ARG A 166 2.80 -6.62 10.92
CA ARG A 166 3.16 -7.75 11.79
C ARG A 166 2.32 -8.99 11.48
N ASN A 167 1.01 -8.81 11.32
CA ASN A 167 0.11 -9.91 10.97
C ASN A 167 0.45 -10.48 9.58
N THR A 168 0.77 -9.63 8.60
CA THR A 168 1.14 -10.07 7.25
C THR A 168 2.41 -10.93 7.27
N VAL A 169 3.45 -10.53 7.99
CA VAL A 169 4.70 -11.33 8.12
C VAL A 169 4.45 -12.67 8.80
N ARG A 170 3.53 -12.71 9.77
CA ARG A 170 3.21 -13.93 10.55
C ARG A 170 2.32 -14.91 9.79
N PHE A 171 1.35 -14.40 9.05
CA PHE A 171 0.22 -15.19 8.60
C PHE A 171 0.00 -15.21 7.09
N ALA A 172 0.51 -14.26 6.31
CA ALA A 172 0.16 -14.22 4.88
C ALA A 172 0.75 -15.41 4.11
N ARG A 173 2.07 -15.58 4.16
CA ARG A 173 2.79 -16.58 3.39
C ARG A 173 3.75 -17.38 4.25
N LYS A 174 3.82 -18.68 3.96
CA LYS A 174 4.62 -19.64 4.72
C LYS A 174 6.11 -19.35 4.61
N ASP A 175 6.61 -19.03 3.42
CA ASP A 175 8.03 -18.76 3.18
C ASP A 175 8.53 -17.52 3.96
N ILE A 176 7.71 -16.47 4.04
CA ILE A 176 8.00 -15.28 4.84
C ILE A 176 8.02 -15.64 6.33
N ALA A 177 7.00 -16.33 6.83
CA ALA A 177 6.88 -16.69 8.24
C ALA A 177 7.99 -17.63 8.70
N GLU A 178 8.39 -18.59 7.87
CA GLU A 178 9.50 -19.51 8.13
C GLU A 178 10.84 -18.76 8.14
N TRP A 179 11.10 -17.88 7.17
CA TRP A 179 12.33 -17.10 7.15
C TRP A 179 12.45 -16.13 8.34
N ALA A 180 11.33 -15.53 8.74
CA ALA A 180 11.26 -14.58 9.84
C ALA A 180 11.09 -15.26 11.22
N GLN A 181 11.05 -16.60 11.31
CA GLN A 181 10.60 -17.31 12.51
C GLN A 181 11.38 -16.90 13.77
N ASP A 182 12.70 -16.73 13.70
CA ASP A 182 13.50 -16.33 14.86
C ASP A 182 13.28 -14.86 15.26
N ILE A 183 12.99 -14.00 14.28
CA ILE A 183 12.61 -12.59 14.51
C ILE A 183 11.26 -12.56 15.25
N LEU A 184 10.28 -13.34 14.76
CA LEU A 184 8.94 -13.43 15.34
C LEU A 184 8.98 -14.00 16.76
N ARG A 185 9.76 -15.07 16.99
CA ARG A 185 9.97 -15.64 18.34
C ARG A 185 10.66 -14.67 19.29
N ALA A 186 11.61 -13.86 18.82
CA ALA A 186 12.26 -12.85 19.64
C ALA A 186 11.28 -11.73 19.99
N GLU A 187 10.48 -11.25 19.03
CA GLU A 187 9.41 -10.27 19.25
C GLU A 187 8.38 -10.78 20.27
N ASP A 188 7.90 -12.02 20.12
CA ASP A 188 6.91 -12.64 21.02
C ASP A 188 7.43 -12.80 22.45
N ALA A 189 8.73 -13.03 22.60
CA ALA A 189 9.40 -13.12 23.89
C ALA A 189 9.80 -11.74 24.47
N GLY A 190 9.49 -10.64 23.79
CA GLY A 190 9.89 -9.28 24.20
C GLY A 190 11.42 -9.07 24.18
N ARG A 191 12.15 -9.88 23.42
CA ARG A 191 13.62 -9.79 23.30
C ARG A 191 13.99 -8.88 22.13
N PRO A 192 15.20 -8.30 22.12
CA PRO A 192 15.72 -7.61 20.95
C PRO A 192 15.68 -8.52 19.71
N ALA A 193 15.04 -8.04 18.66
CA ALA A 193 14.89 -8.74 17.39
C ALA A 193 15.43 -7.86 16.23
N PRO A 194 15.94 -8.46 15.14
CA PRO A 194 16.24 -7.71 13.93
C PRO A 194 15.02 -6.90 13.47
N ARG A 195 15.25 -5.67 13.00
CA ARG A 195 14.19 -4.82 12.45
C ARG A 195 13.73 -5.37 11.10
N TYR A 196 12.43 -5.19 10.82
CA TYR A 196 11.83 -5.45 9.52
C TYR A 196 10.80 -4.37 9.22
N ALA A 197 10.56 -4.14 7.94
CA ALA A 197 9.64 -3.13 7.45
C ALA A 197 8.90 -3.65 6.21
N VAL A 198 7.78 -3.02 5.89
CA VAL A 198 7.04 -3.25 4.64
C VAL A 198 6.83 -1.90 3.97
N TYR A 199 7.17 -1.83 2.68
CA TYR A 199 7.05 -0.63 1.87
C TYR A 199 6.21 -0.92 0.63
N SER A 200 5.32 0.01 0.26
CA SER A 200 4.66 0.01 -1.04
C SER A 200 5.59 0.65 -2.06
N VAL A 201 6.01 -0.11 -3.08
CA VAL A 201 6.85 0.39 -4.17
C VAL A 201 5.98 0.71 -5.38
N TRP A 202 5.97 1.98 -5.78
CA TRP A 202 5.17 2.46 -6.90
C TRP A 202 6.04 2.79 -8.10
N ARG A 203 5.62 2.31 -9.28
CA ARG A 203 6.27 2.59 -10.55
C ARG A 203 5.22 3.02 -11.58
N PRO A 204 5.38 4.17 -12.25
CA PRO A 204 4.51 4.54 -13.36
C PRO A 204 4.71 3.59 -14.56
N LEU A 205 3.60 3.21 -15.22
CA LEU A 205 3.63 2.38 -16.46
C LEU A 205 3.98 3.21 -17.71
N GLY A 206 3.80 4.52 -17.61
CA GLY A 206 4.06 5.56 -18.60
C GLY A 206 3.90 6.91 -17.92
N THR A 207 3.99 8.01 -18.68
CA THR A 207 3.80 9.35 -18.12
C THR A 207 2.42 9.50 -17.48
N VAL A 208 2.39 9.98 -16.23
CA VAL A 208 1.14 10.26 -15.51
C VAL A 208 0.74 11.70 -15.81
N GLU A 209 -0.37 11.88 -16.52
CA GLU A 209 -0.86 13.20 -16.95
C GLU A 209 -1.95 13.77 -16.03
N ARG A 210 -2.59 12.91 -15.21
CA ARG A 210 -3.67 13.28 -14.28
C ARG A 210 -3.53 12.51 -12.97
N ASP A 211 -3.92 13.14 -11.87
CA ASP A 211 -3.92 12.55 -10.52
C ASP A 211 -2.53 11.98 -10.14
N PRO A 212 -1.48 12.83 -10.07
CA PRO A 212 -0.14 12.36 -9.74
C PRO A 212 -0.10 11.71 -8.35
N MET A 213 0.76 10.69 -8.21
CA MET A 213 0.97 10.05 -6.93
C MET A 213 1.38 11.09 -5.89
N THR A 214 0.58 11.16 -4.84
CA THR A 214 0.69 12.16 -3.78
C THR A 214 0.84 11.44 -2.45
N VAL A 215 1.76 11.91 -1.63
CA VAL A 215 2.15 11.28 -0.36
C VAL A 215 2.14 12.32 0.75
N CYS A 216 1.72 11.93 1.95
CA CYS A 216 1.71 12.78 3.14
C CYS A 216 2.97 12.54 3.96
N ASP A 217 3.59 13.59 4.48
CA ASP A 217 4.65 13.46 5.48
C ASP A 217 4.04 12.95 6.79
N TYR A 218 4.39 11.71 7.15
CA TYR A 218 3.87 11.07 8.35
C TYR A 218 4.12 11.88 9.62
N ARG A 219 5.22 12.64 9.71
CA ARG A 219 5.56 13.48 10.88
C ARG A 219 4.55 14.60 11.12
N THR A 220 3.74 14.90 10.11
CA THR A 220 2.76 15.97 10.10
C THR A 220 1.32 15.47 10.24
N VAL A 221 1.14 14.14 10.32
CA VAL A 221 -0.15 13.50 10.57
C VAL A 221 -0.34 13.39 12.08
N ASP A 222 -1.53 13.77 12.55
CA ASP A 222 -1.94 13.53 13.94
C ASP A 222 -1.86 12.01 14.24
N PRO A 223 -1.19 11.58 15.33
CA PRO A 223 -1.18 10.17 15.74
C PRO A 223 -2.58 9.53 15.84
N ASP A 224 -3.60 10.30 16.22
CA ASP A 224 -5.01 9.86 16.28
C ASP A 224 -5.79 10.15 14.97
N GLY A 225 -5.07 10.62 13.96
CA GLY A 225 -5.55 10.91 12.61
C GLY A 225 -5.68 9.68 11.72
N LEU A 226 -5.41 8.47 12.22
CA LEU A 226 -5.59 7.21 11.50
C LEU A 226 -6.89 6.52 11.94
N ILE A 227 -7.72 6.15 10.97
CA ILE A 227 -8.94 5.37 11.18
C ILE A 227 -8.63 3.93 10.76
N PRO A 228 -8.45 2.97 11.69
CA PRO A 228 -8.12 1.60 11.34
C PRO A 228 -9.22 0.94 10.51
N VAL A 229 -8.82 0.26 9.44
CA VAL A 229 -9.71 -0.49 8.56
C VAL A 229 -9.28 -1.96 8.57
N PRO A 230 -10.00 -2.84 9.29
CA PRO A 230 -9.71 -4.26 9.27
C PRO A 230 -10.12 -4.87 7.92
N ILE A 231 -9.25 -5.69 7.34
CA ILE A 231 -9.43 -6.34 6.04
C ILE A 231 -9.04 -7.81 6.19
N ARG A 232 -9.87 -8.71 5.64
CA ARG A 232 -9.53 -10.14 5.55
C ARG A 232 -8.48 -10.35 4.48
N PHE A 233 -7.37 -10.96 4.84
CA PHE A 233 -6.32 -11.38 3.94
C PHE A 233 -6.25 -12.90 3.92
N PRO A 234 -5.90 -13.50 2.77
CA PRO A 234 -5.70 -14.93 2.72
C PRO A 234 -4.43 -15.34 3.46
N SER A 235 -4.39 -16.58 3.94
CA SER A 235 -3.25 -17.16 4.66
C SER A 235 -2.90 -18.55 4.15
N GLU A 236 -1.63 -18.77 3.83
CA GLU A 236 -1.10 -20.12 3.59
C GLU A 236 -0.97 -20.97 4.87
N LEU A 237 -1.05 -20.37 6.06
CA LEU A 237 -0.81 -21.03 7.34
C LEU A 237 -2.08 -21.34 8.11
N VAL A 238 -3.05 -20.41 8.11
CA VAL A 238 -4.25 -20.47 8.96
C VAL A 238 -5.54 -20.24 8.17
N GLY A 239 -5.47 -20.29 6.83
CA GLY A 239 -6.60 -20.06 5.92
C GLY A 239 -6.83 -18.59 5.63
N GLU A 240 -7.09 -17.78 6.67
CA GLU A 240 -7.23 -16.33 6.57
C GLU A 240 -6.83 -15.63 7.85
N PHE A 241 -6.54 -14.34 7.76
CA PHE A 241 -6.27 -13.48 8.91
C PHE A 241 -6.76 -12.06 8.66
N THR A 242 -6.95 -11.30 9.74
CA THR A 242 -7.27 -9.87 9.62
C THR A 242 -5.98 -9.04 9.63
N ALA A 243 -5.73 -8.32 8.55
CA ALA A 243 -4.76 -7.22 8.52
C ALA A 243 -5.48 -5.89 8.74
N TYR A 244 -4.74 -4.88 9.20
CA TYR A 244 -5.29 -3.55 9.44
C TYR A 244 -4.61 -2.55 8.49
N SER A 245 -5.38 -1.99 7.56
CA SER A 245 -5.01 -0.75 6.87
C SER A 245 -5.51 0.44 7.70
N ALA A 246 -5.29 1.67 7.23
CA ALA A 246 -5.89 2.84 7.85
C ALA A 246 -6.29 3.89 6.82
N ASN A 247 -7.42 4.54 7.03
CA ASN A 247 -7.76 5.78 6.33
C ASN A 247 -7.17 6.96 7.08
N LEU A 248 -6.76 7.99 6.35
CA LEU A 248 -6.41 9.25 6.98
C LEU A 248 -7.69 10.01 7.34
N ARG A 249 -7.71 10.63 8.52
CA ARG A 249 -8.72 11.61 8.89
C ARG A 249 -8.50 12.87 8.04
N ARG A 250 -9.61 13.43 7.57
CA ARG A 250 -9.59 14.74 6.91
C ARG A 250 -8.98 15.78 7.86
N PRO A 251 -7.99 16.58 7.40
CA PRO A 251 -7.45 17.66 8.21
C PRO A 251 -8.49 18.77 8.42
N ALA A 252 -8.33 19.56 9.48
CA ALA A 252 -9.12 20.77 9.66
C ALA A 252 -8.83 21.77 8.52
N ASN A 253 -9.77 22.68 8.24
CA ASN A 253 -9.59 23.74 7.22
C ASN A 253 -8.98 25.02 7.82
N ASP A 254 -8.19 24.90 8.89
CA ASP A 254 -7.66 26.05 9.63
C ASP A 254 -6.17 25.84 9.98
N LYS A 255 -5.64 26.70 10.86
CA LYS A 255 -4.26 26.66 11.33
C LYS A 255 -3.87 25.37 12.08
N THR A 256 -4.84 24.51 12.42
CA THR A 256 -4.59 23.19 13.01
C THR A 256 -4.36 22.10 11.97
N ASN A 257 -4.52 22.42 10.67
CA ASN A 257 -4.05 21.53 9.61
C ASN A 257 -2.54 21.43 9.64
N MET A 258 -2.05 20.32 10.17
CA MET A 258 -0.62 20.04 10.19
C MET A 258 -0.17 19.29 8.94
N GLN A 259 -1.07 18.59 8.23
CA GLN A 259 -0.71 17.65 7.16
C GLN A 259 -0.02 18.35 5.99
N LYS A 260 1.21 17.92 5.68
CA LYS A 260 1.97 18.37 4.50
C LYS A 260 1.99 17.29 3.44
N TRP A 261 1.56 17.66 2.24
CA TRP A 261 1.39 16.76 1.11
C TRP A 261 2.42 17.07 0.03
N PHE A 262 3.00 16.02 -0.55
CA PHE A 262 4.06 16.12 -1.53
C PHE A 262 3.74 15.32 -2.77
N TRP A 263 4.26 15.80 -3.89
CA TRP A 263 4.24 15.10 -5.18
C TRP A 263 5.59 15.29 -5.86
N LEU A 264 5.88 14.43 -6.83
CA LEU A 264 7.03 14.61 -7.71
C LEU A 264 6.52 15.11 -9.06
N PRO A 265 6.82 16.36 -9.46
CA PRO A 265 6.53 16.84 -10.80
C PRO A 265 7.23 15.98 -11.86
N ASN A 266 6.61 15.89 -13.04
CA ASN A 266 7.19 15.24 -14.21
C ASN A 266 8.46 15.96 -14.70
#